data_AF-A0A3M0W109-F1
#
_entry.id   AF-A0A3M0W109-F1
#
_cell.length_a   1.000
_cell.length_b   1.000
_cell.length_c   1.000
_cell.angle_alpha   90.00
_cell.angle_beta   90.00
_cell.angle_gamma   90.00
#
_symmetry.space_group_name_H-M   'P 1'
#
loop_
_entity.id
_entity.type
_entity.pdbx_description
1 polymer ?
#
loop_
_entity_poly.entity_id
_entity_poly.type
_entity_poly.pdbx_seq_one_letter_code
_entity_poly.pdbx_strand_id
1 'polypeptide(L)'
;MIFSTLLREWGVPKICVQEVLELEGLFEGRAESIYGLILLSRWTASEKDNELDEAPTGVWFANQVQSFSCATVSLMNIIMNHPELDLGEDLNAFRSLTQPMNSLERGWELDGNDKIRNIHNSFGTDIDKAKMDGMEKLPRKLGDISTGDSWISPVLAEVMDMREKAAVNQFEVSLLSLVQRLDDSEIGAEAEQMEQAREDWGPFLTTLLKLHGQRGDLKQIMEGS
;
A
#
# COMPACT_ATOMS: atom_id res chain seq x y z
N MET A 1 3.37 7.24 5.53
CA MET A 1 2.56 7.38 6.78
C MET A 1 1.37 6.43 6.87
N ILE A 2 0.39 6.48 5.95
CA ILE A 2 -0.82 5.63 6.05
C ILE A 2 -0.47 4.14 6.02
N PHE A 3 0.36 3.68 5.08
CA PHE A 3 0.72 2.26 4.98
C PHE A 3 1.52 1.73 6.20
N SER A 4 2.47 2.52 6.73
CA SER A 4 3.16 2.18 7.99
C SER A 4 2.19 2.04 9.16
N THR A 5 1.17 2.90 9.21
CA THR A 5 0.15 2.85 10.26
C THR A 5 -0.78 1.64 10.08
N LEU A 6 -1.21 1.33 8.86
CA LEU A 6 -1.97 0.10 8.57
C LEU A 6 -1.25 -1.15 9.06
N LEU A 7 0.04 -1.29 8.74
CA LEU A 7 0.88 -2.40 9.21
C LEU A 7 0.93 -2.46 10.74
N ARG A 8 1.12 -1.31 11.41
CA ARG A 8 1.13 -1.23 12.87
C ARG A 8 -0.20 -1.68 13.48
N GLU A 9 -1.32 -1.15 13.00
CA GLU A 9 -2.68 -1.48 13.48
C GLU A 9 -3.04 -2.96 13.23
N TRP A 10 -2.53 -3.56 12.15
CA TRP A 10 -2.68 -4.99 11.90
C TRP A 10 -1.80 -5.87 12.81
N GLY A 11 -0.82 -5.29 13.52
CA GLY A 11 0.05 -5.99 14.47
C GLY A 11 1.50 -6.17 14.00
N VAL A 12 1.94 -5.44 12.97
CA VAL A 12 3.27 -5.54 12.35
C VAL A 12 4.09 -4.25 12.54
N PRO A 13 4.40 -3.84 13.79
CA PRO A 13 5.01 -2.53 14.05
C PRO A 13 6.48 -2.40 13.62
N LYS A 14 7.15 -3.53 13.37
CA LYS A 14 8.58 -3.61 13.00
C LYS A 14 8.84 -3.38 11.52
N ILE A 15 7.80 -3.23 10.72
CA ILE A 15 7.88 -2.92 9.29
C ILE A 15 7.26 -1.54 9.09
N CYS A 16 7.94 -0.70 8.32
CA CYS A 16 7.40 0.58 7.88
C CYS A 16 7.48 0.70 6.36
N VAL A 17 6.77 1.69 5.83
CA VAL A 17 6.77 2.04 4.41
C VAL A 17 7.40 3.40 4.21
N GLN A 18 8.40 3.46 3.36
CA GLN A 18 9.12 4.68 3.00
C GLN A 18 8.95 4.98 1.50
N GLU A 19 8.99 6.25 1.13
CA GLU A 19 9.00 6.65 -0.28
C GLU A 19 10.43 6.61 -0.83
N VAL A 20 10.57 6.05 -2.03
CA VAL A 20 11.83 5.93 -2.76
C VAL A 20 11.93 7.10 -3.74
N LEU A 21 12.63 8.15 -3.31
CA LEU A 21 12.86 9.35 -4.12
C LEU A 21 13.86 9.08 -5.25
N GLU A 22 15.03 8.54 -4.89
CA GLU A 22 16.12 8.21 -5.80
C GLU A 22 16.32 6.69 -5.84
N LEU A 23 16.44 6.12 -7.04
CA LEU A 23 16.52 4.66 -7.21
C LEU A 23 17.87 4.11 -6.74
N GLU A 24 18.92 4.91 -6.82
CA GLU A 24 20.26 4.63 -6.31
C GLU A 24 20.22 4.33 -4.81
N GLY A 25 19.33 5.00 -4.07
CA GLY A 25 19.12 4.78 -2.63
C GLY A 25 18.68 3.35 -2.30
N LEU A 26 18.09 2.61 -3.25
CA LEU A 26 17.74 1.19 -3.06
C LEU A 26 18.98 0.29 -2.91
N PHE A 27 20.12 0.70 -3.48
CA PHE A 27 21.39 -0.03 -3.38
C PHE A 27 22.26 0.45 -2.21
N GLU A 28 22.07 1.69 -1.77
CA GLU A 28 22.76 2.25 -0.60
C GLU A 28 22.14 1.77 0.71
N GLY A 29 20.83 1.54 0.72
CA GLY A 29 20.16 0.79 1.77
C GLY A 29 20.69 -0.65 1.83
N ARG A 30 20.69 -1.26 3.02
CA ARG A 30 20.87 -2.72 3.10
C ARG A 30 19.68 -3.34 2.38
N ALA A 31 19.87 -3.83 1.15
CA ALA A 31 18.83 -4.52 0.38
C ALA A 31 18.17 -5.65 1.20
N GLU A 32 18.91 -6.24 2.14
CA GLU A 32 18.45 -7.23 3.13
C GLU A 32 17.37 -6.71 4.09
N SER A 33 17.27 -5.39 4.24
CA SER A 33 16.28 -4.72 5.08
C SER A 33 15.04 -4.26 4.29
N ILE A 34 15.01 -4.49 2.97
CA ILE A 34 13.86 -4.20 2.10
C ILE A 34 13.10 -5.50 1.82
N TYR A 35 11.84 -5.55 2.25
CA TYR A 35 10.97 -6.71 2.08
C TYR A 35 10.22 -6.69 0.74
N GLY A 36 9.95 -5.50 0.21
CA GLY A 36 9.31 -5.40 -1.09
C GLY A 36 9.11 -3.98 -1.54
N LEU A 37 8.70 -3.82 -2.79
CA LEU A 37 8.41 -2.52 -3.40
C LEU A 37 6.95 -2.48 -3.82
N ILE A 38 6.32 -1.32 -3.66
CA ILE A 38 4.99 -1.01 -4.18
C ILE A 38 5.14 0.14 -5.15
N LEU A 39 4.78 -0.10 -6.41
CA LEU A 39 4.66 0.95 -7.40
C LEU A 39 3.22 1.46 -7.42
N LEU A 40 3.06 2.76 -7.22
CA LEU A 40 1.78 3.45 -7.35
C LEU A 40 1.79 4.24 -8.66
N SER A 41 0.89 3.87 -9.56
CA SER A 41 0.68 4.57 -10.81
C SER A 41 -0.81 4.60 -11.15
N ARG A 42 -1.18 5.48 -12.09
CA ARG A 42 -2.48 5.38 -12.72
C ARG A 42 -2.55 4.06 -13.47
N TRP A 43 -3.66 3.33 -13.30
CA TRP A 43 -3.83 2.07 -14.01
C TRP A 43 -3.73 2.27 -15.52
N THR A 44 -2.91 1.42 -16.14
CA THR A 44 -2.80 1.25 -17.59
C THR A 44 -2.87 -0.25 -17.87
N ALA A 45 -3.54 -0.65 -18.94
CA ALA A 45 -3.52 -2.04 -19.37
C ALA A 45 -2.07 -2.49 -19.57
N SER A 46 -1.70 -3.65 -19.00
CA SER A 46 -0.38 -4.22 -19.25
C SER A 46 -0.26 -4.59 -20.73
N GLU A 47 0.83 -4.14 -21.37
CA GLU A 47 1.17 -4.54 -22.74
C GLU A 47 1.85 -5.92 -22.77
N LYS A 48 2.34 -6.40 -21.62
CA LYS A 48 2.97 -7.71 -21.44
C LYS A 48 1.94 -8.68 -20.86
N ASP A 49 1.72 -9.78 -21.56
CA ASP A 49 0.93 -10.89 -21.03
C ASP A 49 1.66 -11.54 -19.85
N ASN A 50 0.88 -12.03 -18.87
CA ASN A 50 1.43 -12.81 -17.78
C ASN A 50 1.80 -14.21 -18.31
N GLU A 51 3.06 -14.61 -18.12
CA GLU A 51 3.58 -15.90 -18.59
C GLU A 51 3.19 -17.08 -17.69
N LEU A 52 2.55 -16.82 -16.54
CA LEU A 52 2.13 -17.84 -15.60
C LEU A 52 0.66 -18.23 -15.82
N ASP A 53 0.39 -19.53 -15.74
CA ASP A 53 -0.97 -20.08 -15.69
C ASP A 53 -1.48 -20.22 -14.24
N GLU A 54 -0.56 -20.39 -13.27
CA GLU A 54 -0.83 -20.53 -11.84
C GLU A 54 0.26 -19.84 -11.00
N ALA A 55 -0.05 -19.51 -9.75
CA ALA A 55 0.94 -18.96 -8.83
C ALA A 55 2.02 -20.00 -8.49
N PRO A 56 3.32 -19.65 -8.45
CA PRO A 56 4.38 -20.60 -8.14
C PRO A 56 4.21 -21.24 -6.75
N THR A 57 4.61 -22.50 -6.61
CA THR A 57 4.55 -23.21 -5.32
C THR A 57 5.33 -22.45 -4.25
N GLY A 58 4.73 -22.28 -3.08
CA GLY A 58 5.33 -21.57 -1.94
C GLY A 58 5.13 -20.06 -1.95
N VAL A 59 4.73 -19.47 -3.09
CA VAL A 59 4.41 -18.04 -3.17
C VAL A 59 3.00 -17.79 -2.63
N TRP A 60 2.91 -16.88 -1.67
CA TRP A 60 1.66 -16.34 -1.19
C TRP A 60 1.24 -15.17 -2.08
N PHE A 61 0.13 -15.32 -2.79
CA PHE A 61 -0.45 -14.29 -3.64
C PHE A 61 -1.96 -14.36 -3.55
N ALA A 62 -2.61 -13.23 -3.30
CA ALA A 62 -4.04 -13.07 -3.24
C ALA A 62 -4.52 -12.17 -4.39
N ASN A 63 -5.63 -12.56 -5.02
CA ASN A 63 -6.34 -11.71 -5.97
C ASN A 63 -7.08 -10.59 -5.26
N GLN A 64 -7.13 -9.43 -5.89
CA GLN A 64 -8.09 -8.41 -5.50
C GLN A 64 -9.49 -8.85 -5.91
N VAL A 65 -10.39 -8.99 -4.93
CA VAL A 65 -11.81 -9.33 -5.16
C VAL A 65 -12.73 -8.12 -5.06
N GLN A 66 -12.32 -7.05 -4.36
CA GLN A 66 -13.04 -5.78 -4.25
C GLN A 66 -12.24 -4.62 -4.85
N SER A 67 -12.91 -3.65 -5.48
CA SER A 67 -12.28 -2.52 -6.18
C SER A 67 -11.47 -1.54 -5.32
N PHE A 68 -11.48 -1.68 -3.98
CA PHE A 68 -10.90 -0.69 -3.05
C PHE A 68 -9.87 -1.28 -2.09
N SER A 69 -9.49 -2.55 -2.25
CA SER A 69 -8.56 -3.22 -1.35
C SER A 69 -7.11 -3.24 -1.86
N CYS A 70 -6.77 -2.51 -2.93
CA CYS A 70 -5.47 -2.62 -3.63
C CYS A 70 -4.25 -2.40 -2.73
N ALA A 71 -4.34 -1.41 -1.82
CA ALA A 71 -3.31 -1.15 -0.83
C ALA A 71 -3.10 -2.35 0.10
N THR A 72 -4.19 -2.89 0.64
CA THR A 72 -4.15 -4.05 1.54
C THR A 72 -3.66 -5.29 0.82
N VAL A 73 -4.17 -5.57 -0.38
CA VAL A 73 -3.75 -6.72 -1.19
C VAL A 73 -2.25 -6.64 -1.50
N SER A 74 -1.75 -5.46 -1.90
CA SER A 74 -0.32 -5.24 -2.17
C SER A 74 0.55 -5.47 -0.93
N LEU A 75 0.17 -4.88 0.21
CA LEU A 75 0.90 -5.05 1.47
C LEU A 75 0.92 -6.52 1.91
N MET A 76 -0.22 -7.21 1.84
CA MET A 76 -0.34 -8.63 2.22
C MET A 76 0.47 -9.54 1.29
N ASN A 77 0.41 -9.30 -0.02
CA ASN A 77 1.22 -10.03 -1.00
C ASN A 77 2.72 -9.89 -0.77
N ILE A 78 3.19 -8.83 -0.12
CA ILE A 78 4.59 -8.71 0.30
C ILE A 78 4.80 -9.45 1.62
N ILE A 79 4.18 -9.02 2.72
CA ILE A 79 4.55 -9.49 4.06
C ILE A 79 4.31 -10.99 4.28
N MET A 80 3.35 -11.59 3.58
CA MET A 80 3.04 -13.02 3.71
C MET A 80 4.13 -13.92 3.12
N ASN A 81 4.97 -13.41 2.20
CA ASN A 81 6.08 -14.14 1.57
C ASN A 81 7.38 -14.12 2.40
N HIS A 82 7.37 -13.52 3.59
CA HIS A 82 8.52 -13.45 4.48
C HIS A 82 8.34 -14.34 5.71
N PRO A 83 8.64 -15.65 5.63
CA PRO A 83 8.46 -16.60 6.73
C PRO A 83 9.30 -16.26 7.98
N GLU A 84 10.40 -15.53 7.81
CA GLU A 84 11.26 -15.04 8.88
C GLU A 84 10.64 -13.89 9.68
N LEU A 85 9.61 -13.24 9.15
CA LEU A 85 8.91 -12.15 9.83
C LEU A 85 7.83 -12.69 10.76
N ASP A 86 7.87 -12.18 11.98
CA ASP A 86 6.76 -12.30 12.93
C ASP A 86 5.74 -11.20 12.64
N LEU A 87 4.59 -11.60 12.08
CA LEU A 87 3.48 -10.69 11.73
C LEU A 87 2.48 -10.50 12.89
N GLY A 88 2.80 -11.02 14.08
CA GLY A 88 1.87 -11.10 15.20
C GLY A 88 0.91 -12.28 15.09
N GLU A 89 0.20 -12.58 16.18
CA GLU A 89 -0.65 -13.77 16.32
C GLU A 89 -1.67 -13.92 15.19
N ASP A 90 -2.47 -12.88 14.96
CA ASP A 90 -3.58 -12.93 13.98
C ASP A 90 -3.10 -13.14 12.54
N LEU A 91 -2.08 -12.39 12.11
CA LEU A 91 -1.58 -12.51 10.73
C LEU A 91 -0.72 -13.75 10.52
N ASN A 92 0.00 -14.22 11.55
CA ASN A 92 0.67 -15.52 11.47
C ASN A 92 -0.35 -16.65 11.33
N ALA A 93 -1.44 -16.63 12.10
CA ALA A 93 -2.52 -17.60 11.99
C ALA A 93 -3.20 -17.53 10.62
N PHE A 94 -3.49 -16.32 10.14
CA PHE A 94 -4.07 -16.09 8.81
C PHE A 94 -3.15 -16.59 7.69
N ARG A 95 -1.84 -16.35 7.77
CA ARG A 95 -0.84 -16.88 6.83
C ARG A 95 -0.86 -18.41 6.81
N SER A 96 -0.82 -19.06 7.98
CA SER A 96 -0.85 -20.51 8.06
C SER A 96 -2.15 -21.12 7.52
N LEU A 97 -3.30 -20.47 7.79
CA LEU A 97 -4.61 -20.89 7.29
C LEU A 97 -4.69 -20.81 5.76
N THR A 98 -4.17 -19.74 5.18
CA THR A 98 -4.35 -19.40 3.77
C THR A 98 -3.22 -19.89 2.85
N GLN A 99 -2.10 -20.36 3.42
CA GLN A 99 -0.97 -20.92 2.67
C GLN A 99 -1.37 -22.01 1.66
N PRO A 100 -2.24 -23.01 1.98
CA PRO A 100 -2.61 -24.06 1.03
C PRO A 100 -3.65 -23.64 -0.02
N MET A 101 -4.23 -22.45 0.09
CA MET A 101 -5.30 -21.98 -0.78
C MET A 101 -4.77 -21.42 -2.10
N ASN A 102 -5.61 -21.39 -3.13
CA ASN A 102 -5.30 -20.71 -4.39
C ASN A 102 -5.44 -19.18 -4.27
N SER A 103 -4.98 -18.45 -5.27
CA SER A 103 -4.94 -16.98 -5.24
C SER A 103 -6.31 -16.32 -5.08
N LEU A 104 -7.36 -16.90 -5.67
CA LEU A 104 -8.72 -16.39 -5.57
C LEU A 104 -9.31 -16.63 -4.19
N GLU A 105 -9.14 -17.84 -3.65
CA GLU A 105 -9.55 -18.18 -2.28
C GLU A 105 -8.89 -17.28 -1.24
N ARG A 106 -7.58 -17.01 -1.36
CA ARG A 106 -6.87 -16.07 -0.50
C ARG A 106 -7.45 -14.65 -0.58
N GLY A 107 -7.85 -14.23 -1.79
CA GLY A 107 -8.53 -12.95 -2.00
C GLY A 107 -9.85 -12.86 -1.23
N TRP A 108 -10.65 -13.92 -1.25
CA TRP A 108 -11.91 -14.00 -0.50
C TRP A 108 -11.71 -14.07 1.01
N GLU A 109 -10.74 -14.84 1.50
CA GLU A 109 -10.40 -14.89 2.93
C GLU A 109 -9.88 -13.53 3.44
N LEU A 110 -9.12 -12.82 2.61
CA LEU A 110 -8.64 -11.47 2.94
C LEU A 110 -9.79 -10.46 3.02
N ASP A 111 -10.74 -10.52 2.09
CA ASP A 111 -11.96 -9.68 2.08
C ASP A 111 -12.88 -9.99 3.27
N GLY A 112 -12.99 -11.27 3.63
CA GLY A 112 -13.77 -11.75 4.77
C GLY A 112 -13.14 -11.45 6.14
N ASN A 113 -11.90 -10.95 6.20
CA ASN A 113 -11.23 -10.67 7.46
C ASN A 113 -11.66 -9.30 8.02
N ASP A 114 -12.62 -9.32 8.96
CA ASP A 114 -13.18 -8.12 9.58
C ASP A 114 -12.13 -7.22 10.24
N LYS A 115 -11.11 -7.79 10.90
CA LYS A 115 -10.05 -6.98 11.52
C LYS A 115 -9.29 -6.19 10.46
N ILE A 116 -8.84 -6.87 9.41
CA ILE A 116 -8.07 -6.25 8.32
C ILE A 116 -8.92 -5.19 7.63
N ARG A 117 -10.16 -5.53 7.28
CA ARG A 117 -11.12 -4.67 6.59
C ARG A 117 -11.50 -3.44 7.40
N ASN A 118 -11.79 -3.59 8.69
CA ASN A 118 -12.16 -2.47 9.56
C ASN A 118 -10.99 -1.49 9.73
N ILE A 119 -9.76 -2.00 9.88
CA ILE A 119 -8.57 -1.14 9.94
C ILE A 119 -8.36 -0.41 8.61
N HIS A 120 -8.42 -1.09 7.46
CA HIS A 120 -8.33 -0.43 6.14
C HIS A 120 -9.36 0.70 6.01
N ASN A 121 -10.63 0.40 6.30
CA ASN A 121 -11.73 1.35 6.16
C ASN A 121 -11.62 2.54 7.12
N SER A 122 -10.88 2.42 8.23
CA SER A 122 -10.61 3.55 9.13
C SER A 122 -9.72 4.64 8.50
N PHE A 123 -9.13 4.39 7.33
CA PHE A 123 -8.32 5.34 6.56
C PHE A 123 -8.94 5.73 5.21
N GLY A 124 -10.09 5.16 4.84
CA GLY A 124 -10.76 5.49 3.58
C GLY A 124 -11.71 6.67 3.75
N THR A 125 -11.64 7.64 2.83
CA THR A 125 -12.66 8.70 2.72
C THR A 125 -13.88 8.21 1.92
N ASP A 126 -15.01 8.94 1.99
CA ASP A 126 -16.19 8.61 1.17
C ASP A 126 -15.95 8.73 -0.34
N ILE A 127 -14.94 9.49 -0.76
CA ILE A 127 -14.54 9.70 -2.17
C ILE A 127 -13.68 8.54 -2.69
N ASP A 128 -12.92 7.88 -1.81
CA ASP A 128 -12.05 6.74 -2.17
C ASP A 128 -12.84 5.48 -2.58
N LYS A 129 -14.16 5.51 -2.43
CA LYS A 129 -15.10 4.45 -2.85
C LYS A 129 -15.42 4.49 -4.36
N ALA A 130 -14.67 5.26 -5.16
CA ALA A 130 -14.85 5.35 -6.62
C ALA A 130 -13.98 4.33 -7.39
N LYS A 131 -14.64 3.54 -8.25
CA LYS A 131 -14.16 2.32 -8.93
C LYS A 131 -12.70 2.36 -9.43
N MET A 132 -11.83 1.54 -8.84
CA MET A 132 -10.50 1.22 -9.35
C MET A 132 -10.46 -0.28 -9.72
N ASP A 133 -10.17 -0.58 -10.99
CA ASP A 133 -9.98 -1.94 -11.49
C ASP A 133 -8.61 -2.00 -12.17
N GLY A 134 -7.84 -3.05 -11.95
CA GLY A 134 -6.51 -3.11 -12.52
C GLY A 134 -5.40 -3.97 -11.92
N MET A 135 -5.70 -4.86 -10.96
CA MET A 135 -4.65 -5.74 -10.43
C MET A 135 -4.49 -7.01 -11.29
N GLU A 136 -3.23 -7.43 -11.45
CA GLU A 136 -2.86 -8.68 -12.09
C GLU A 136 -3.53 -9.88 -11.41
N LYS A 137 -3.95 -10.87 -12.22
CA LYS A 137 -4.58 -12.08 -11.69
C LYS A 137 -3.59 -13.06 -11.08
N LEU A 138 -2.32 -12.98 -11.47
CA LEU A 138 -1.24 -13.87 -11.07
C LEU A 138 0.03 -13.04 -10.82
N PRO A 139 0.99 -13.55 -10.03
CA PRO A 139 2.32 -12.95 -9.96
C PRO A 139 2.93 -12.81 -11.34
N ARG A 140 3.81 -11.82 -11.55
CA ARG A 140 4.61 -11.71 -12.78
C ARG A 140 6.05 -12.08 -12.49
N LYS A 141 6.63 -12.95 -13.31
CA LYS A 141 8.07 -13.21 -13.27
C LYS A 141 8.82 -12.04 -13.93
N LEU A 142 9.78 -11.44 -13.23
CA LEU A 142 10.57 -10.30 -13.74
C LEU A 142 11.95 -10.71 -14.27
N GLY A 143 12.43 -11.91 -13.92
CA GLY A 143 13.72 -12.43 -14.34
C GLY A 143 14.23 -13.50 -13.38
N ASP A 144 15.33 -14.15 -13.74
CA ASP A 144 16.06 -15.05 -12.84
C ASP A 144 17.14 -14.25 -12.10
N ILE A 145 17.37 -14.57 -10.82
CA ILE A 145 18.40 -13.94 -9.99
C ILE A 145 19.52 -14.97 -9.78
N SER A 146 20.75 -14.62 -10.16
CA SER A 146 21.91 -15.47 -9.91
C SER A 146 22.29 -15.44 -8.44
N THR A 147 22.94 -16.51 -7.95
CA THR A 147 23.45 -16.55 -6.57
C THR A 147 24.44 -15.42 -6.31
N GLY A 148 24.11 -14.54 -5.36
CA GLY A 148 24.93 -13.38 -5.00
C GLY A 148 24.51 -12.07 -5.65
N ASP A 149 23.58 -12.11 -6.62
CA ASP A 149 23.02 -10.89 -7.22
C ASP A 149 21.90 -10.32 -6.33
N SER A 150 21.77 -8.99 -6.36
CA SER A 150 20.66 -8.31 -5.69
C SER A 150 19.35 -8.52 -6.46
N TRP A 151 18.28 -8.88 -5.73
CA TRP A 151 16.93 -8.98 -6.29
C TRP A 151 16.40 -7.64 -6.81
N ILE A 152 16.98 -6.52 -6.37
CA ILE A 152 16.60 -5.16 -6.78
C ILE A 152 16.93 -4.93 -8.27
N SER A 153 18.00 -5.52 -8.78
CA SER A 153 18.47 -5.30 -10.16
C SER A 153 17.42 -5.59 -11.24
N PRO A 154 16.76 -6.77 -11.29
CA PRO A 154 15.71 -7.03 -12.27
C PRO A 154 14.47 -6.14 -12.05
N VAL A 155 14.18 -5.73 -10.82
CA VAL A 155 13.04 -4.85 -10.52
C VAL A 155 13.29 -3.43 -11.00
N LEU A 156 14.53 -2.94 -10.88
CA LEU A 156 14.92 -1.60 -11.29
C LEU A 156 14.64 -1.36 -12.78
N ALA A 157 14.96 -2.33 -13.63
CA ALA A 157 14.71 -2.22 -15.07
C ALA A 157 13.21 -2.01 -15.38
N GLU A 158 12.33 -2.75 -14.71
CA GLU A 158 10.88 -2.60 -14.89
C GLU A 158 10.38 -1.26 -14.33
N VAL A 159 10.89 -0.82 -13.16
CA VAL A 159 10.54 0.47 -12.57
C VAL A 159 10.99 1.63 -13.47
N MET A 160 12.17 1.55 -14.08
CA MET A 160 12.68 2.57 -15.00
C MET A 160 11.82 2.64 -16.28
N ASP A 161 11.48 1.51 -16.89
CA ASP A 161 10.57 1.44 -18.05
C ASP A 161 9.20 2.06 -17.71
N MET A 162 8.65 1.75 -16.53
CA MET A 162 7.38 2.33 -16.09
C MET A 162 7.47 3.84 -15.82
N ARG A 163 8.55 4.33 -15.20
CA ARG A 163 8.76 5.77 -14.97
C ARG A 163 8.91 6.52 -16.30
N GLU A 164 9.62 5.96 -17.28
CA GLU A 164 9.76 6.54 -18.61
C GLU A 164 8.40 6.63 -19.33
N LYS A 165 7.63 5.53 -19.33
CA LYS A 165 6.27 5.51 -19.89
C LYS A 165 5.34 6.50 -19.20
N ALA A 166 5.41 6.62 -17.89
CA ALA A 166 4.60 7.59 -17.15
C ALA A 166 5.00 9.04 -17.48
N ALA A 167 6.30 9.33 -17.62
CA ALA A 167 6.78 10.65 -18.02
C ALA A 167 6.28 11.03 -19.42
N VAL A 168 6.31 10.09 -20.38
CA VAL A 168 5.76 10.29 -21.74
C VAL A 168 4.26 10.60 -21.70
N ASN A 169 3.52 9.95 -20.80
CA ASN A 169 2.07 10.11 -20.66
C ASN A 169 1.65 11.17 -19.62
N GLN A 170 2.59 11.92 -19.04
CA GLN A 170 2.36 12.93 -18.00
C GLN A 170 1.60 12.39 -16.77
N PHE A 171 1.91 11.16 -16.35
CA PHE A 171 1.37 10.56 -15.14
C PHE A 171 2.38 10.65 -13.99
N GLU A 172 1.85 10.83 -12.78
CA GLU A 172 2.63 10.71 -11.55
C GLU A 172 2.82 9.23 -11.18
N VAL A 173 4.03 8.90 -10.75
CA VAL A 173 4.39 7.57 -10.25
C VAL A 173 5.11 7.75 -8.92
N SER A 174 4.66 7.04 -7.90
CA SER A 174 5.37 6.93 -6.62
C SER A 174 5.87 5.50 -6.45
N LEU A 175 7.07 5.37 -5.88
CA LEU A 175 7.66 4.08 -5.53
C LEU A 175 7.83 4.04 -4.03
N LEU A 176 7.32 2.99 -3.42
CA LEU A 176 7.39 2.78 -1.98
C LEU A 176 8.19 1.53 -1.67
N SER A 177 8.96 1.56 -0.58
CA SER A 177 9.68 0.40 -0.05
C SER A 177 9.11 -0.02 1.30
N LEU A 178 8.88 -1.31 1.48
CA LEU A 178 8.60 -1.92 2.78
C LEU A 178 9.94 -2.29 3.39
N VAL A 179 10.27 -1.70 4.54
CA VAL A 179 11.58 -1.87 5.17
C VAL A 179 11.47 -2.20 6.66
N GLN A 180 12.53 -2.79 7.20
CA GLN A 180 12.66 -2.96 8.64
C GLN A 180 12.75 -1.60 9.34
N ARG A 181 11.94 -1.40 10.37
CA ARG A 181 12.02 -0.23 11.24
C ARG A 181 13.25 -0.32 12.13
N LEU A 182 14.09 0.71 12.11
CA LEU A 182 15.36 0.77 12.84
C LEU A 182 15.25 1.41 14.23
N ASP A 183 14.31 2.32 14.43
CA ASP A 183 13.99 2.90 15.73
C ASP A 183 12.51 3.29 15.86
N ASP A 184 12.07 3.47 17.11
CA ASP A 184 10.68 3.79 17.46
C ASP A 184 10.43 5.31 17.58
N SER A 185 11.43 6.15 17.29
CA SER A 185 11.38 7.58 17.60
C SER A 185 10.30 8.33 16.80
N GLU A 186 10.03 7.88 15.58
CA GLU A 186 9.02 8.46 14.68
C GLU A 186 7.59 7.99 14.98
N ILE A 187 7.40 6.94 15.79
CA ILE A 187 6.08 6.33 16.03
C ILE A 187 5.10 7.32 16.67
N GLY A 188 5.56 8.08 17.67
CA GLY A 188 4.72 9.06 18.37
C GLY A 188 4.23 10.16 17.43
N ALA A 189 5.13 10.70 16.62
CA ALA A 189 4.80 11.75 15.65
C ALA A 189 3.88 11.23 14.53
N GLU A 190 4.14 10.04 13.98
CA GLU A 190 3.25 9.39 13.00
C GLU A 190 1.84 9.17 13.59
N ALA A 191 1.75 8.71 14.83
CA ALA A 191 0.46 8.45 15.48
C ALA A 191 -0.35 9.74 15.69
N GLU A 192 0.30 10.81 16.16
CA GLU A 192 -0.36 12.11 16.37
C GLU A 192 -0.84 12.72 15.04
N GLN A 193 0.00 12.64 14.00
CA GLN A 193 -0.36 13.16 12.67
C GLN A 193 -1.50 12.36 12.02
N MET A 194 -1.58 11.05 12.26
CA MET A 194 -2.70 10.22 11.79
C MET A 194 -3.98 10.45 12.57
N GLU A 195 -3.90 10.74 13.87
CA GLU A 195 -5.09 11.11 14.66
C GLU A 195 -5.68 12.43 14.15
N GLN A 196 -4.85 13.43 13.87
CA GLN A 196 -5.26 14.68 13.23
C GLN A 196 -5.89 14.46 11.84
N ALA A 197 -5.34 13.52 11.05
CA ALA A 197 -5.90 13.18 9.74
C ALA A 197 -7.26 12.45 9.82
N ARG A 198 -7.55 11.81 10.97
CA ARG A 198 -8.82 11.13 11.25
C ARG A 198 -9.90 12.07 11.81
N GLU A 199 -9.54 13.28 12.22
CA GLU A 199 -10.53 14.24 12.75
C GLU A 199 -11.56 14.61 11.69
N ASP A 200 -12.84 14.42 12.01
CA ASP A 200 -13.94 14.92 11.20
C ASP A 200 -14.12 16.43 11.44
N TRP A 201 -13.64 17.23 10.48
CA TRP A 201 -13.80 18.68 10.50
C TRP A 201 -15.22 19.16 10.15
N GLY A 202 -16.11 18.28 9.69
CA GLY A 202 -17.47 18.60 9.23
C GLY A 202 -18.32 19.37 10.27
N PRO A 203 -18.42 18.91 11.52
CA PRO A 203 -19.15 19.61 12.59
C PRO A 203 -18.59 21.00 12.89
N PHE A 204 -17.27 21.15 12.87
CA PHE A 204 -16.59 22.44 13.06
C PHE A 204 -16.86 23.40 11.91
N LEU A 205 -16.67 22.95 10.66
CA LEU A 205 -16.95 23.73 9.44
C LEU A 205 -18.43 24.15 9.38
N THR A 206 -19.34 23.25 9.74
CA THR A 206 -20.78 23.55 9.84
C THR A 206 -21.05 24.66 10.87
N THR A 207 -20.35 24.63 12.00
CA THR A 207 -20.47 25.64 13.05
C THR A 207 -19.92 26.99 12.59
N LEU A 208 -18.74 27.00 11.94
CA LEU A 208 -18.16 28.21 11.34
C LEU A 208 -19.09 28.85 10.30
N LEU A 209 -19.64 28.05 9.39
CA LEU A 209 -20.58 28.53 8.37
C LEU A 209 -21.84 29.14 8.99
N LYS A 210 -22.40 28.52 10.05
CA LYS A 210 -23.55 29.10 10.78
C LYS A 210 -23.19 30.44 11.41
N LEU A 211 -22.01 30.56 12.01
CA LEU A 211 -21.56 31.76 12.71
C LEU A 211 -21.36 32.94 11.76
N HIS A 212 -20.71 32.70 10.62
CA HIS A 212 -20.55 33.70 9.56
C HIS A 212 -21.87 34.02 8.84
N GLY A 213 -22.77 33.03 8.72
CA GLY A 213 -24.13 33.25 8.22
C GLY A 213 -24.93 34.21 9.12
N GLN A 214 -24.80 34.08 10.44
CA GLN A 214 -25.42 34.99 11.41
C GLN A 214 -24.80 36.38 11.41
N ARG A 215 -23.50 36.49 11.14
CA ARG A 215 -22.80 37.78 11.02
C ARG A 215 -23.05 38.49 9.70
N GLY A 216 -23.54 37.78 8.69
CA GLY A 216 -23.80 38.33 7.35
C GLY A 216 -22.53 38.59 6.54
N ASP A 217 -21.37 38.12 7.01
CA ASP A 217 -20.04 38.32 6.37
C ASP A 217 -19.63 37.15 5.46
N LEU A 218 -20.45 36.10 5.41
CA LEU A 218 -20.18 34.86 4.67
C LEU A 218 -19.83 35.11 3.19
N LYS A 219 -20.51 36.08 2.55
CA LYS A 219 -20.28 36.45 1.15
C LYS A 219 -18.92 37.11 0.92
N GLN A 220 -18.48 37.99 1.82
CA GLN A 220 -17.16 38.63 1.77
C GLN A 220 -16.02 37.62 1.98
N ILE A 221 -16.24 36.61 2.82
CA ILE A 221 -15.26 35.55 3.08
C ILE A 221 -15.13 34.61 1.87
N MET A 222 -16.26 34.26 1.23
CA MET A 222 -16.26 33.36 0.07
C MET A 222 -15.72 34.00 -1.22
N GLU A 223 -15.81 35.32 -1.36
CA GLU A 223 -15.32 36.03 -2.55
C GLU A 223 -13.79 36.23 -2.54
N GLY A 224 -13.10 35.91 -1.43
CA GLY A 224 -11.67 36.09 -1.27
C GLY A 224 -11.29 37.57 -1.12
N SER A 225 -10.40 37.88 -0.19
CA SER A 225 -9.76 39.20 -0.12
C SER A 225 -8.74 39.38 -1.24
#